data_AF-A0A699YPL8-F1
#
_entry.id   AF-A0A699YPL8-F1
#
_cell.length_a   1.000
_cell.length_b   1.000
_cell.length_c   1.000
_cell.angle_alpha   90.00
_cell.angle_beta   90.00
_cell.angle_gamma   90.00
#
_symmetry.space_group_name_H-M   'P 1'
#
loop_
_entity.id
_entity.type
_entity.pdbx_description
1 polymer ?
#
loop_
_entity_poly.entity_id
_entity_poly.type
_entity_poly.pdbx_seq_one_letter_code
_entity_poly.pdbx_strand_id
1 'polypeptide(L)' 'MAADILDRLPPDFDIEAAQHQHPSTYLESMNTVLVQELGRANVLLAIIRASLHELSKAVKVGAAGGPLGPL' A
#
# COMPACT_ATOMS: atom_id res chain seq x y z
N MET A 1 -2.06 8.12 -14.95
CA MET A 1 -3.30 8.18 -14.12
C MET A 1 -3.43 6.85 -13.37
N ALA A 2 -3.53 6.84 -12.05
CA ALA A 2 -3.56 5.66 -11.16
C ALA A 2 -2.36 4.67 -11.26
N ALA A 3 -2.06 4.12 -12.44
CA ALA A 3 -0.89 3.27 -12.70
C ALA A 3 0.43 4.00 -12.35
N ASP A 4 0.62 5.24 -12.83
CA ASP A 4 1.83 6.02 -12.51
C ASP A 4 1.98 6.32 -11.00
N ILE A 5 0.87 6.34 -10.25
CA ILE A 5 0.92 6.52 -8.79
C ILE A 5 1.31 5.20 -8.13
N LEU A 6 0.74 4.09 -8.58
CA LEU A 6 1.05 2.75 -8.12
C LEU A 6 2.54 2.43 -8.31
N ASP A 7 3.11 2.80 -9.47
CA ASP A 7 4.53 2.58 -9.80
C ASP A 7 5.49 3.42 -8.95
N ARG A 8 4.99 4.50 -8.34
CA ARG A 8 5.78 5.38 -7.47
C ARG A 8 5.67 5.02 -5.98
N LEU A 9 4.77 4.09 -5.62
CA LEU A 9 4.66 3.68 -4.22
C LEU A 9 5.90 2.87 -3.82
N PRO A 10 6.48 3.15 -2.63
CA PRO A 10 7.61 2.37 -2.15
C PRO A 10 7.20 0.90 -1.91
N PRO A 11 8.15 -0.03 -1.90
CA PRO A 11 7.90 -1.38 -1.42
C PRO A 11 7.56 -1.38 0.08
N ASP A 12 7.06 -2.50 0.57
CA ASP A 12 6.81 -2.69 1.99
C ASP A 12 8.15 -2.75 2.76
N PHE A 13 8.13 -2.27 4.00
CA PHE A 13 9.26 -2.38 4.92
C PHE A 13 9.45 -3.82 5.37
N ASP A 14 10.70 -4.28 5.42
CA ASP A 14 11.06 -5.56 6.01
C ASP A 14 11.06 -5.45 7.54
N ILE A 15 10.00 -5.95 8.17
CA ILE A 15 9.79 -5.87 9.61
C ILE A 15 10.76 -6.78 10.37
N GLU A 16 11.11 -7.94 9.81
CA GLU A 16 12.04 -8.87 10.46
C GLU A 16 13.46 -8.28 10.46
N ALA A 17 13.90 -7.71 9.34
CA ALA A 17 15.16 -6.98 9.27
C ALA A 17 15.16 -5.76 10.20
N ALA A 18 14.07 -5.00 10.26
CA ALA A 18 13.95 -3.84 11.15
C ALA A 18 14.01 -4.24 12.64
N GLN A 19 13.38 -5.35 13.02
CA GLN A 19 13.47 -5.91 14.38
C GLN A 19 14.89 -6.36 14.72
N HIS A 20 15.60 -6.95 13.75
CA HIS A 20 16.98 -7.39 13.95
C HIS A 20 17.95 -6.21 14.09
N GLN A 21 17.73 -5.14 13.33
CA GLN A 21 18.53 -3.92 13.37
C GLN A 21 18.21 -3.03 14.58
N HIS A 22 16.96 -3.07 15.06
CA HIS A 22 16.46 -2.27 16.17
C HIS A 22 15.80 -3.18 17.22
N PRO A 23 16.60 -3.99 17.95
CA PRO A 23 16.06 -4.83 19.00
C PRO A 23 15.43 -3.97 20.10
N SER A 24 14.28 -4.40 20.61
CA SER A 24 13.58 -3.68 21.66
C SER A 24 14.10 -4.09 23.05
N THR A 25 14.59 -3.10 23.79
CA THR A 25 14.94 -3.23 25.20
C THR A 25 14.15 -2.22 26.03
N TYR A 26 14.09 -2.39 27.35
CA TYR A 26 13.40 -1.44 28.24
C TYR A 26 13.94 -0.01 28.08
N LEU A 27 15.25 0.14 27.87
CA LEU A 27 15.91 1.43 27.68
C LEU A 27 15.73 1.99 26.27
N GLU A 28 15.35 1.15 25.30
CA GLU A 28 15.17 1.51 23.90
C GLU A 28 13.71 1.33 23.49
N SER A 29 12.80 1.89 24.30
CA SER A 29 11.35 1.82 24.06
C SER A 29 10.93 2.37 22.68
N MET A 30 11.73 3.26 22.10
CA MET A 30 11.51 3.81 20.77
C MET A 30 11.77 2.81 19.63
N ASN A 31 12.60 1.79 19.82
CA ASN A 31 12.81 0.74 18.81
C ASN A 31 11.50 -0.06 18.59
N THR A 32 10.76 -0.32 19.67
CA THR A 32 9.43 -0.95 19.60
C THR A 32 8.46 -0.10 18.78
N VAL A 33 8.42 1.22 19.04
CA VAL A 33 7.55 2.16 18.31
C VAL A 33 7.92 2.21 16.83
N LEU A 34 9.22 2.28 16.52
CA LEU A 34 9.71 2.29 15.14
C LEU A 34 9.21 1.05 14.38
N VAL A 35 9.46 -0.15 14.91
CA VAL A 35 9.04 -1.41 14.27
C VAL A 35 7.52 -1.47 14.09
N GLN A 36 6.76 -1.00 15.09
CA GLN A 36 5.30 -0.94 15.01
C GLN A 36 4.82 0.02 13.91
N GLU A 37 5.41 1.22 13.82
CA GLU A 37 5.03 2.19 12.80
C GLU A 37 5.42 1.74 11.39
N LEU A 38 6.53 1.03 11.21
CA LEU A 38 6.86 0.37 9.93
C LEU A 38 5.78 -0.65 9.54
N GLY A 39 5.29 -1.44 10.50
CA GLY A 39 4.18 -2.37 10.26
C GLY A 39 2.88 -1.65 9.90
N ARG A 40 2.55 -0.54 10.58
CA ARG A 40 1.38 0.29 10.26
C ARG A 40 1.50 0.93 8.88
N ALA A 41 2.71 1.36 8.49
CA ALA A 41 2.97 1.87 7.16
C ALA A 41 2.73 0.81 6.07
N ASN A 42 3.14 -0.45 6.29
CA ASN A 42 2.85 -1.55 5.36
C ASN A 42 1.34 -1.77 5.19
N VAL A 43 0.57 -1.76 6.28
CA VAL A 43 -0.90 -1.86 6.22
C VAL A 43 -1.49 -0.73 5.39
N LEU A 44 -1.03 0.51 5.61
CA LEU A 44 -1.48 1.66 4.83
C LEU A 44 -1.12 1.52 3.34
N LEU A 45 0.12 1.13 3.03
CA LEU A 45 0.56 0.90 1.65
C LEU A 45 -0.30 -0.16 0.95
N ALA A 46 -0.63 -1.26 1.63
CA ALA A 46 -1.50 -2.30 1.09
C ALA A 46 -2.91 -1.76 0.76
N ILE A 47 -3.51 -0.96 1.66
CA ILE A 47 -4.82 -0.33 1.44
C ILE A 47 -4.77 0.63 0.25
N ILE A 48 -3.71 1.44 0.13
CA ILE A 48 -3.54 2.38 -0.98
C ILE A 48 -3.41 1.61 -2.31
N ARG A 49 -2.55 0.57 -2.37
CA ARG A 49 -2.37 -0.26 -3.57
C ARG A 49 -3.70 -0.89 -4.00
N ALA A 50 -4.43 -1.51 -3.07
CA ALA A 50 -5.73 -2.11 -3.34
C ALA A 50 -6.73 -1.08 -3.89
N SER A 51 -6.79 0.10 -3.27
CA SER A 51 -7.68 1.19 -3.68
C SER A 51 -7.38 1.70 -5.09
N LEU A 52 -6.09 1.85 -5.45
CA LEU A 52 -5.67 2.27 -6.79
C LEU A 52 -5.97 1.20 -7.85
N HIS A 53 -5.86 -0.09 -7.51
CA HIS A 53 -6.25 -1.18 -8.40
C HIS A 53 -7.76 -1.18 -8.68
N GLU A 54 -8.59 -1.04 -7.66
CA GLU A 54 -10.05 -0.99 -7.81
C GLU A 54 -10.48 0.25 -8.62
N LEU A 55 -9.87 1.40 -8.37
CA LEU A 55 -10.10 2.61 -9.17
C LEU A 55 -9.76 2.37 -10.66
N SER A 56 -8.61 1.74 -10.93
CA SER A 56 -8.16 1.46 -12.30
C SER A 56 -9.13 0.52 -13.04
N LYS A 57 -9.68 -0.48 -12.35
CA LYS A 57 -10.71 -1.37 -12.91
C LYS A 57 -11.99 -0.61 -13.23
N ALA A 58 -12.48 0.21 -12.29
CA ALA A 58 -13.71 0.97 -12.45
C ALA A 58 -13.64 1.94 -13.65
N VAL A 59 -12.51 2.63 -13.82
CA VAL A 59 -12.28 3.52 -14.97
C VAL A 59 -12.27 2.75 -16.30
N LYS A 60 -11.60 1.59 -16.35
CA LYS A 60 -11.56 0.75 -17.55
C LYS A 60 -12.94 0.24 -17.95
N VAL A 61 -13.78 -0.15 -16.98
CA VAL A 61 -15.16 -0.59 -17.22
C VAL A 61 -16.05 0.56 -17.67
N GLY A 62 -15.94 1.73 -17.03
CA GLY A 62 -16.69 2.93 -17.43
C GLY A 62 -16.35 3.42 -18.84
N ALA A 63 -15.09 3.29 -19.26
CA ALA A 63 -14.64 3.66 -20.60
C ALA A 63 -15.05 2.66 -21.70
N ALA A 64 -15.39 1.41 -21.35
CA ALA A 64 -15.82 0.37 -22.29
C ALA A 64 -17.34 0.37 -22.56
N GLY A 65 -18.11 1.23 -21.89
CA GLY A 65 -19.56 1.39 -22.11
C GLY A 65 -19.89 2.23 -23.34
N GLY A 66 -19.67 1.68 -24.54
CA GLY A 66 -20.37 2.16 -25.74
C GLY A 66 -21.88 1.90 -25.61
N PRO A 67 -22.76 2.69 -26.25
CA PRO A 67 -24.20 2.52 -26.11
C PRO A 67 -24.57 1.09 -26.54
N LEU A 68 -25.31 0.39 -25.68
CA LEU A 68 -25.99 -0.84 -26.05
C LEU A 68 -26.86 -0.51 -27.26
N GLY A 69 -26.40 -0.94 -28.44
CA GLY A 69 -27.12 -0.74 -29.70
C GLY A 69 -28.54 -1.32 -29.61
N PRO A 70 -29.51 -0.74 -30.32
CA PRO A 70 -30.91 -1.10 -30.14
C PRO A 70 -31.15 -2.54 -30.57
N LEU A 71 -31.97 -3.25 -29.77
CA LEU A 71 -32.66 -4.47 -30.18
C LEU A 71 -33.65 -4.16 -31.32
#